data_AF-A0A183JB17-F1
#
_entry.id   AF-A0A183JB17-F1
#
_cell.length_a   1.000
_cell.length_b   1.000
_cell.length_c   1.000
_cell.angle_alpha   90.00
_cell.angle_beta   90.00
_cell.angle_gamma   90.00
#
_symmetry.space_group_name_H-M   'P 1'
#
loop_
_entity.id
_entity.type
_entity.pdbx_description
1 polymer ?
#
loop_
_entity_poly.entity_id
_entity_poly.type
_entity_poly.pdbx_seq_one_letter_code
_entity_poly.pdbx_strand_id
1 'polypeptide(L)'
;MPTQAQWLAILTHNEPPHLQWVELAYRIFHNTDRNHQLPVHRVPQQPTARRLKSRHPPWERATTPRLSLEERWRAEWDATAVRNKYLISNPTTELLDMDLNRLELSKLNRNRTGQDAMDT
;
A
#
# COMPACT_ATOMS: atom_id res chain seq x y z
N MET A 1 -14.61 20.72 -7.01
CA MET A 1 -13.49 20.56 -6.04
C MET A 1 -13.04 19.13 -6.13
N PRO A 2 -11.81 18.84 -6.57
CA PRO A 2 -11.31 17.46 -6.65
C PRO A 2 -11.24 16.84 -5.25
N THR A 3 -11.64 15.57 -5.13
CA THR A 3 -11.57 14.79 -3.90
C THR A 3 -10.12 14.66 -3.46
N GLN A 4 -9.79 14.92 -2.19
CA GLN A 4 -8.41 14.77 -1.70
C GLN A 4 -8.00 13.29 -1.79
N ALA A 5 -6.80 13.01 -2.32
CA ALA A 5 -6.35 11.65 -2.62
C ALA A 5 -6.41 10.68 -1.41
N GLN A 6 -6.29 11.19 -0.19
CA GLN A 6 -6.36 10.38 1.03
C GLN A 6 -7.76 9.79 1.28
N TRP A 7 -8.82 10.44 0.79
CA TRP A 7 -10.18 9.89 0.83
C TRP A 7 -10.38 8.70 -0.10
N LEU A 8 -9.55 8.54 -1.13
CA LEU A 8 -9.73 7.44 -2.10
C LEU A 8 -9.43 6.09 -1.47
N ALA A 9 -8.44 5.99 -0.58
CA ALA A 9 -8.12 4.77 0.16
C ALA A 9 -9.32 4.32 1.03
N ILE A 10 -9.91 5.27 1.73
CA ILE A 10 -11.13 5.09 2.50
C ILE A 10 -12.30 4.64 1.63
N LEU A 11 -12.61 5.39 0.57
CA LEU A 11 -13.75 5.12 -0.30
C LEU A 11 -13.62 3.82 -1.07
N THR A 12 -12.39 3.34 -1.30
CA THR A 12 -12.17 2.07 -1.99
C THR A 12 -11.96 0.91 -1.03
N HIS A 13 -12.08 1.13 0.28
CA HIS A 13 -11.74 0.14 1.32
C HIS A 13 -10.38 -0.55 1.04
N ASN A 14 -9.37 0.25 0.72
CA ASN A 14 -8.04 -0.25 0.43
C ASN A 14 -7.01 0.65 1.11
N GLU A 15 -6.03 0.06 1.80
CA GLU A 15 -4.93 0.82 2.37
C GLU A 15 -4.10 1.49 1.27
N PRO A 16 -3.40 2.59 1.59
CA PRO A 16 -2.49 3.23 0.67
C PRO A 16 -1.48 2.23 0.07
N PRO A 17 -1.13 2.38 -1.22
CA PRO A 17 -0.23 1.45 -1.89
C PRO A 17 1.08 1.25 -1.17
N HIS A 18 1.68 2.31 -0.63
CA HIS A 18 2.99 2.20 0.01
C HIS A 18 2.94 1.32 1.26
N LEU A 19 1.82 1.30 2.00
CA LEU A 19 1.63 0.38 3.12
C LEU A 19 1.48 -1.06 2.63
N GLN A 20 0.68 -1.27 1.57
CA GLN A 20 0.51 -2.59 0.95
C GLN A 20 1.83 -3.12 0.37
N TRP A 21 2.63 -2.28 -0.28
CA TRP A 21 3.94 -2.64 -0.83
C TRP A 21 4.91 -3.11 0.25
N VAL A 22 4.95 -2.44 1.40
CA VAL A 22 5.79 -2.85 2.53
C VAL A 22 5.33 -4.19 3.09
N GLU A 23 4.02 -4.39 3.24
CA GLU A 23 3.47 -5.66 3.73
C GLU A 23 3.74 -6.83 2.78
N LEU A 24 3.53 -6.62 1.47
CA LEU A 24 3.81 -7.61 0.44
C LEU A 24 5.29 -7.98 0.41
N ALA A 25 6.18 -6.98 0.46
CA ALA A 25 7.61 -7.22 0.52
C ALA A 25 7.94 -8.07 1.75
N TYR A 26 7.50 -7.67 2.94
CA TYR A 26 7.72 -8.44 4.17
C TYR A 26 7.25 -9.90 4.03
N ARG A 27 6.01 -10.13 3.57
CA ARG A 27 5.47 -11.50 3.41
C ARG A 27 6.29 -12.33 2.43
N ILE A 28 6.72 -11.75 1.30
CA ILE A 28 7.56 -12.43 0.32
C ILE A 28 8.90 -12.83 0.94
N PHE A 29 9.59 -11.89 1.59
CA PHE A 29 10.89 -12.17 2.20
C PHE A 29 10.77 -13.19 3.33
N HIS A 30 9.79 -13.03 4.20
CA HIS A 30 9.55 -13.91 5.32
C HIS A 30 9.15 -15.34 4.88
N ASN A 31 8.28 -15.48 3.88
CA ASN A 31 7.92 -16.79 3.33
C ASN A 31 9.11 -17.43 2.60
N THR A 32 9.92 -16.60 1.95
CA THR A 32 11.14 -17.04 1.27
C THR A 32 12.16 -17.58 2.26
N ASP A 33 12.39 -16.85 3.36
CA ASP A 33 13.32 -17.22 4.43
C ASP A 33 12.90 -18.52 5.12
N ARG A 34 11.59 -18.70 5.38
CA ARG A 34 11.04 -19.93 5.97
C ARG A 34 11.13 -21.16 5.05
N ASN A 35 11.17 -20.97 3.74
CA ASN A 35 11.24 -22.08 2.79
C ASN A 35 12.64 -22.20 2.16
N HIS A 36 13.52 -22.92 2.87
CA HIS A 36 14.89 -23.18 2.41
C HIS A 36 14.99 -24.06 1.15
N GLN A 37 13.89 -24.68 0.70
CA GLN A 37 13.88 -25.45 -0.55
C GLN A 37 13.82 -24.55 -1.79
N LEU A 38 13.53 -23.26 -1.61
CA LEU A 38 13.46 -22.32 -2.73
C LEU A 38 14.83 -22.16 -3.41
N PRO A 39 14.88 -22.16 -4.75
CA PRO A 39 16.13 -22.01 -5.51
C PRO A 39 16.92 -20.73 -5.19
N VAL A 40 16.25 -19.68 -4.69
CA VAL A 40 16.88 -18.40 -4.32
C VAL A 40 17.98 -18.55 -3.26
N HIS A 41 17.89 -19.58 -2.41
CA HIS A 41 18.91 -19.87 -1.39
C HIS A 41 20.17 -20.54 -1.96
N ARG A 42 20.10 -21.03 -3.20
CA ARG A 42 21.25 -21.63 -3.91
C ARG A 42 22.06 -20.59 -4.68
N VAL A 43 21.55 -19.35 -4.80
CA VAL A 43 22.22 -18.26 -5.48
C VAL A 43 23.07 -17.49 -4.45
N PRO A 44 24.37 -17.26 -4.69
CA PRO A 44 25.17 -16.41 -3.82
C PRO A 44 24.53 -15.02 -3.72
N GLN A 45 24.13 -14.63 -2.51
CA GLN A 45 23.56 -13.31 -2.26
C GLN A 45 24.67 -12.25 -2.24
N GLN A 46 25.05 -11.75 -3.42
CA GLN A 46 25.72 -10.46 -3.51
C GLN A 46 24.65 -9.41 -3.80
N PRO A 47 24.36 -8.48 -2.86
CA PRO A 47 23.49 -7.36 -3.18
C PRO A 47 24.14 -6.58 -4.32
N THR A 48 23.49 -6.59 -5.48
CA THR A 48 23.95 -5.81 -6.62
C THR A 48 23.94 -4.34 -6.23
N ALA A 49 25.04 -3.64 -6.51
CA ALA A 49 25.11 -2.20 -6.30
C ALA A 49 23.88 -1.53 -6.95
N ARG A 50 23.26 -0.57 -6.26
CA ARG A 50 22.07 0.11 -6.79
C ARG A 50 22.36 0.65 -8.18
N ARG A 51 21.67 0.12 -9.19
CA ARG A 51 21.79 0.58 -10.58
C ARG A 51 21.39 2.05 -10.72
N LEU A 52 20.42 2.53 -9.92
CA LEU A 52 19.96 3.91 -9.89
C LEU A 52 19.74 4.37 -8.45
N LYS A 53 20.16 5.60 -8.12
CA LYS A 53 20.01 6.18 -6.77
C LYS A 53 18.55 6.29 -6.31
N SER A 54 17.62 6.55 -7.24
CA SER A 54 16.20 6.70 -6.96
C SER A 54 15.46 5.37 -6.76
N ARG A 55 16.01 4.25 -7.26
CA ARG A 55 15.38 2.94 -7.11
C ARG A 55 15.76 2.36 -5.75
N HIS A 56 14.77 2.28 -4.87
CA HIS A 56 14.86 1.60 -3.60
C HIS A 56 14.35 0.17 -3.75
N PRO A 57 15.23 -0.83 -3.81
CA PRO A 57 14.79 -2.20 -3.96
C PRO A 57 14.01 -2.68 -2.72
N PRO A 58 13.07 -3.63 -2.90
CA PRO A 58 12.18 -4.06 -1.82
C PRO A 58 12.90 -4.56 -0.55
N TRP A 59 14.07 -5.18 -0.69
CA TRP A 59 14.85 -5.68 0.45
C TRP A 59 15.36 -4.59 1.39
N GLU A 60 15.48 -3.34 0.94
CA GLU A 60 15.86 -2.22 1.82
C GLU A 60 14.75 -1.79 2.76
N ARG A 61 13.51 -2.09 2.40
CA ARG A 61 12.29 -1.72 3.14
C ARG A 61 11.60 -2.93 3.75
N ALA A 62 12.11 -4.13 3.49
CA ALA A 62 11.63 -5.39 4.04
C ALA A 62 12.10 -5.58 5.48
N THR A 63 11.74 -4.65 6.34
CA THR A 63 11.85 -4.82 7.79
C THR A 63 10.56 -5.44 8.31
N THR A 64 10.67 -6.31 9.31
CA THR A 64 9.49 -6.80 10.04
C THR A 64 8.65 -5.62 10.52
N PRO A 65 7.40 -5.49 10.05
CA PRO A 65 6.51 -4.44 10.52
C PRO A 65 6.30 -4.59 12.04
N ARG A 66 6.50 -3.51 12.80
CA ARG A 66 6.22 -3.50 14.25
C ARG A 66 4.72 -3.52 14.57
N LEU A 67 3.92 -3.08 13.61
CA LEU A 67 2.47 -2.92 13.68
C LEU A 67 1.85 -3.65 12.49
N SER A 68 0.62 -4.11 12.64
CA SER A 68 -0.16 -4.71 11.55
C SER A 68 -0.38 -3.71 10.40
N LEU A 69 -0.79 -4.19 9.23
CA LEU A 69 -1.15 -3.31 8.11
C LEU A 69 -2.26 -2.34 8.50
N GLU A 70 -3.29 -2.85 9.20
CA GLU A 70 -4.41 -2.07 9.71
C GLU A 70 -3.99 -0.99 10.71
N GLU A 71 -3.12 -1.33 11.67
CA GLU A 71 -2.61 -0.38 12.66
C GLU A 71 -1.78 0.73 12.03
N ARG A 72 -0.94 0.38 11.04
CA ARG A 72 -0.18 1.37 10.27
C ARG A 72 -1.11 2.27 9.46
N TRP A 73 -2.13 1.69 8.84
CA TRP A 73 -3.09 2.47 8.07
C TRP A 73 -3.87 3.43 8.97
N ARG A 74 -4.33 2.95 10.12
CA ARG A 74 -5.01 3.78 11.11
C ARG A 74 -4.13 4.93 11.60
N ALA A 75 -2.87 4.64 11.94
CA ALA A 75 -1.93 5.68 12.37
C ALA A 75 -1.68 6.74 11.27
N GLU A 76 -1.56 6.33 10.01
CA GLU A 76 -1.41 7.25 8.89
C GLU A 76 -2.66 8.10 8.67
N TRP A 77 -3.84 7.48 8.69
CA TRP A 77 -5.11 8.21 8.63
C TRP A 77 -5.20 9.23 9.75
N ASP A 78 -4.90 8.84 11.00
CA ASP A 78 -4.90 9.68 12.19
C ASP A 78 -3.87 10.82 12.14
N ALA A 79 -2.76 10.66 11.43
CA ALA A 79 -1.80 11.73 11.18
C ALA A 79 -2.19 12.67 10.02
N THR A 80 -3.10 12.24 9.15
CA THR A 80 -3.43 13.01 7.94
C THR A 80 -4.35 14.20 8.25
N ALA A 81 -4.00 15.39 7.75
CA ALA A 81 -4.82 16.61 7.84
C ALA A 81 -5.83 16.70 6.68
N VAL A 82 -6.78 15.76 6.65
CA VAL A 82 -7.85 15.71 5.62
C VAL A 82 -9.11 16.44 6.11
N ARG A 83 -9.75 17.21 5.24
CA ARG A 83 -11.03 17.84 5.57
C ARG A 83 -12.09 16.76 5.79
N ASN A 84 -12.95 16.96 6.79
CA ASN A 84 -14.03 16.04 7.17
C ASN A 84 -13.59 14.66 7.69
N LYS A 85 -12.32 14.48 8.05
CA LYS A 85 -11.78 13.20 8.55
C LYS A 85 -12.58 12.61 9.72
N TYR A 86 -13.17 13.46 10.56
CA TYR A 86 -14.03 13.07 11.68
C TYR A 86 -15.29 12.28 11.28
N LEU A 87 -15.67 12.25 9.99
CA LEU A 87 -16.77 11.43 9.51
C LEU A 87 -16.45 9.93 9.57
N ILE A 88 -15.18 9.56 9.72
CA ILE A 88 -14.74 8.17 9.76
C ILE A 88 -13.91 7.93 11.01
N SER A 89 -14.50 7.16 11.92
CA SER A 89 -13.90 6.76 13.19
C SER A 89 -12.86 5.65 13.03
N ASN A 90 -13.03 4.78 12.02
CA ASN A 90 -12.09 3.72 11.71
C ASN A 90 -11.88 3.57 10.19
N PRO A 91 -10.68 3.86 9.68
CA PRO A 91 -10.38 3.78 8.25
C PRO A 91 -10.22 2.34 7.73
N THR A 92 -10.22 1.34 8.62
CA THR A 92 -10.13 -0.09 8.26
C THR A 92 -11.49 -0.78 8.23
N THR A 93 -12.57 -0.11 8.62
CA THR A 93 -13.91 -0.70 8.54
C THR A 93 -14.46 -0.54 7.12
N GLU A 94 -15.11 -1.56 6.58
CA GLU A 94 -15.90 -1.43 5.36
C GLU A 94 -16.96 -0.35 5.58
N LEU A 95 -17.01 0.65 4.69
CA LEU A 95 -18.18 1.52 4.64
C LEU A 95 -19.37 0.65 4.22
N LEU A 96 -20.24 0.35 5.19
CA LEU A 96 -21.56 -0.21 4.89
C LEU A 96 -22.20 0.65 3.78
N ASP A 97 -22.80 -0.02 2.80
CA ASP A 97 -23.52 0.54 1.65
C ASP A 97 -22.69 1.08 0.47
N MET A 98 -21.36 0.85 0.41
CA MET A 98 -20.62 1.03 -0.85
C MET A 98 -20.72 -0.21 -1.74
N ASP A 99 -21.88 -0.44 -2.34
CA ASP A 99 -22.08 -1.45 -3.41
C ASP A 99 -21.53 -0.93 -4.75
N LEU A 100 -20.26 -0.49 -4.74
CA LEU A 100 -19.59 -0.06 -5.96
C LEU A 100 -19.23 -1.29 -6.78
N ASN A 101 -19.63 -1.26 -8.05
CA ASN A 101 -19.24 -2.33 -8.95
C ASN A 101 -17.73 -2.27 -9.26
N ARG A 102 -17.19 -3.37 -9.78
CA ARG A 102 -15.76 -3.50 -10.09
C ARG A 102 -15.23 -2.40 -11.04
N LEU A 103 -16.09 -1.87 -11.93
CA LEU A 103 -15.72 -0.81 -12.86
C LEU A 103 -15.52 0.52 -12.13
N GLU A 104 -16.41 0.85 -11.19
CA GLU A 104 -16.33 2.07 -10.38
C GLU A 104 -15.13 2.03 -9.44
N LEU A 105 -14.88 0.89 -8.79
CA LEU A 105 -13.68 0.66 -8.00
C LEU A 105 -12.42 0.81 -8.84
N SER A 106 -12.42 0.30 -10.09
CA SER A 106 -11.28 0.46 -11.00
C SER A 106 -11.05 1.91 -11.41
N LYS A 107 -12.10 2.70 -11.66
CA LYS A 107 -11.99 4.13 -11.99
C LYS A 107 -11.46 4.93 -10.81
N LEU A 108 -11.96 4.67 -9.60
CA LEU A 108 -11.45 5.30 -8.38
C LEU A 108 -9.98 4.96 -8.14
N ASN A 109 -9.58 3.71 -8.38
CA ASN A 109 -8.19 3.29 -8.26
C ASN A 109 -7.28 3.96 -9.30
N ARG A 110 -7.72 4.16 -10.54
CA ARG A 110 -6.94 4.89 -11.55
C ARG A 110 -6.77 6.37 -11.21
N ASN A 111 -7.83 7.02 -10.73
CA ASN A 111 -7.76 8.38 -10.20
C ASN A 111 -6.78 8.46 -9.02
N ARG A 112 -6.80 7.44 -8.14
CA ARG A 112 -5.92 7.33 -6.97
C ARG A 112 -4.45 7.18 -7.36
N THR A 113 -4.13 6.45 -8.42
CA THR A 113 -2.74 6.25 -8.88
C THR A 113 -2.27 7.34 -9.85
N GLY A 114 -3.12 8.33 -10.16
CA GLY A 114 -2.81 9.38 -11.13
C GLY A 114 -2.69 8.86 -12.56
N GLN A 115 -3.22 7.67 -12.85
CA GLN A 115 -3.15 7.05 -14.18
C GLN A 115 -3.94 7.84 -15.22
N ASP A 116 -5.03 8.47 -14.79
CA ASP A 116 -5.95 9.24 -15.65
C ASP A 116 -5.68 10.76 -15.57
N ALA A 117 -4.63 11.21 -14.87
CA ALA A 117 -4.27 12.63 -14.73
C ALA A 117 -3.38 13.16 -15.86
N MET A 118 -3.14 12.38 -16.91
CA MET A 118 -2.27 12.73 -18.05
C MET A 118 -3.02 13.22 -19.30
N ASP A 119 -4.36 13.24 -19.28
CA ASP A 119 -5.18 13.72 -20.39
C ASP A 119 -5.98 14.96 -19.99
N THR A 120 -5.31 16.10 -19.75
CA THR A 120 -5.94 17.44 -19.89
C THR A 120 -4.91 18.51 -20.17
#